data_AF-A0A819IWK4-F1
#
_entry.id   AF-A0A819IWK4-F1
#
_cell.length_a   1.000
_cell.length_b   1.000
_cell.length_c   1.000
_cell.angle_alpha   90.00
_cell.angle_beta   90.00
_cell.angle_gamma   90.00
#
_symmetry.space_group_name_H-M   'P 1'
#
loop_
_entity.id
_entity.type
_entity.pdbx_description
1 polymer ?
#
loop_
_entity_poly.entity_id
_entity_poly.type
_entity_poly.pdbx_seq_one_letter_code
_entity_poly.pdbx_strand_id
1 'polypeptide(L)'
;MLKYILNDQNFVSYVCPYLWFISAFLVIVLEFVVNIKAPYGRYNINNSGIPARLAWFTQELPCVIIPCYLLYYHWSSLSITKFIIVGFFLIHYFQ
;
A
#
# COMPACT_ATOMS: atom_id res chain seq x y z
N MET A 1 -4.85 11.65 -13.79
CA MET A 1 -5.17 11.63 -12.35
C MET A 1 -3.92 11.35 -11.48
N LEU A 2 -3.28 10.17 -11.58
CA LEU A 2 -2.12 9.81 -10.74
C LEU A 2 -0.97 10.83 -10.81
N LYS A 3 -0.61 11.28 -12.02
CA LYS A 3 0.42 12.30 -12.25
C LYS A 3 0.10 13.65 -11.58
N TYR A 4 -1.18 14.01 -11.46
CA TYR A 4 -1.59 15.26 -10.80
C TYR A 4 -1.47 15.15 -9.28
N ILE A 5 -1.90 14.02 -8.72
CA ILE A 5 -1.82 13.74 -7.27
C ILE A 5 -0.35 13.71 -6.81
N LEU A 6 0.53 13.10 -7.59
CA LEU A 6 1.95 12.98 -7.25
C LEU A 6 2.75 14.27 -7.46
N ASN A 7 2.24 15.18 -8.30
CA ASN A 7 2.90 16.47 -8.55
C ASN A 7 2.51 17.53 -7.50
N ASP A 8 1.44 17.28 -6.74
CA ASP A 8 1.08 18.09 -5.58
C ASP A 8 1.94 17.69 -4.38
N GLN A 9 3.03 18.43 -4.19
CA GLN A 9 3.98 18.21 -3.10
C GLN A 9 3.34 18.31 -1.73
N ASN A 10 2.30 19.15 -1.56
CA ASN A 10 1.61 19.29 -0.28
C ASN A 10 0.76 18.05 0.00
N PHE A 11 0.09 17.53 -1.02
CA PHE A 11 -0.66 16.29 -0.90
C PHE A 11 0.23 15.10 -0.51
N VAL A 12 1.35 14.91 -1.22
CA VAL A 12 2.27 13.79 -0.96
C VAL A 12 2.98 13.92 0.38
N SER A 13 3.44 15.11 0.75
CA SER A 13 4.28 15.31 1.95
C SER A 13 3.48 15.40 3.24
N TYR A 14 2.22 15.83 3.17
CA TYR A 14 1.40 16.04 4.37
C TYR A 14 0.17 15.13 4.38
N VAL A 15 -0.67 15.19 3.34
CA VAL A 15 -1.97 14.49 3.36
C VAL A 15 -1.78 12.97 3.42
N CYS A 16 -0.91 12.40 2.57
CA CYS A 16 -0.66 10.95 2.56
C CYS A 16 -0.16 10.43 3.92
N PRO A 17 0.91 10.99 4.55
CA PRO A 17 1.35 10.56 5.86
C PRO A 17 0.27 10.67 6.94
N TYR A 18 -0.48 11.76 7.00
CA TYR A 18 -1.54 11.92 8.01
C TYR A 18 -2.65 10.88 7.84
N LEU A 19 -3.08 10.59 6.61
CA LEU A 19 -4.06 9.52 6.35
C LEU A 19 -3.54 8.15 6.81
N TRP A 20 -2.26 7.85 6.55
CA TRP A 20 -1.62 6.63 7.02
C TRP A 20 -1.61 6.55 8.55
N PHE A 21 -1.17 7.60 9.24
CA PHE A 21 -1.16 7.63 10.71
C PHE A 21 -2.56 7.49 11.31
N ILE A 22 -3.56 8.18 10.76
CA ILE A 22 -4.94 8.08 11.23
C ILE A 22 -5.47 6.65 11.02
N SER A 23 -5.22 6.05 9.85
CA SER A 23 -5.65 4.68 9.57
C SER A 23 -4.99 3.66 10.51
N ALA A 24 -3.68 3.79 10.76
CA ALA A 24 -2.95 2.93 11.67
C ALA A 24 -3.46 3.07 13.11
N PHE A 25 -3.67 4.30 13.57
CA PHE A 25 -4.24 4.56 14.89
C PHE A 25 -5.62 3.95 15.03
N LEU A 26 -6.48 4.13 14.04
CA LEU A 26 -7.82 3.54 14.02
C LEU A 26 -7.77 2.01 14.12
N VAL A 27 -6.93 1.36 13.32
CA VAL A 27 -6.77 -0.11 13.34
C VAL A 27 -6.28 -0.58 14.71
N ILE A 28 -5.30 0.10 15.32
CA ILE A 28 -4.80 -0.24 16.65
C ILE A 28 -5.91 -0.11 17.70
N VAL A 29 -6.68 0.98 17.69
CA VAL A 29 -7.79 1.16 18.63
C VAL A 29 -8.85 0.08 18.45
N LEU A 30 -9.27 -0.18 17.20
CA LEU A 30 -10.26 -1.21 16.91
C LEU A 30 -9.80 -2.60 17.36
N GLU A 31 -8.54 -2.93 17.11
CA GLU A 31 -8.03 -4.27 17.40
C GLU A 31 -7.72 -4.51 18.88
N PHE A 32 -7.14 -3.51 19.57
CA PHE A 32 -6.62 -3.67 20.94
C PHE A 32 -7.52 -3.10 22.02
N VAL A 33 -8.32 -2.07 21.72
CA VAL A 33 -9.24 -1.44 22.70
C VAL A 33 -10.65 -1.99 22.54
N VAL A 34 -11.14 -2.04 21.30
CA VAL A 34 -12.51 -2.50 21.00
C VAL A 34 -12.57 -4.02 20.78
N ASN A 35 -11.43 -4.67 20.55
CA ASN A 35 -11.29 -6.10 20.30
C ASN A 35 -12.02 -6.59 19.03
N ILE A 36 -12.13 -5.73 18.02
CA ILE A 36 -12.63 -6.08 16.69
C ILE A 36 -11.45 -6.59 15.86
N LYS A 37 -11.48 -7.88 15.51
CA LYS A 37 -10.47 -8.49 14.64
C LYS A 37 -10.85 -8.34 13.18
N ALA A 38 -9.84 -8.13 12.33
CA ALA A 38 -10.07 -8.05 10.90
C ALA A 38 -10.59 -9.41 10.38
N PRO A 39 -11.68 -9.43 9.58
CA PRO A 39 -12.42 -10.65 9.24
C PRO A 39 -11.76 -11.43 8.10
N TYR A 40 -10.49 -11.79 8.27
CA TYR A 40 -9.75 -12.66 7.35
C TYR A 40 -8.98 -13.74 8.12
N GLY A 41 -8.54 -14.79 7.42
CA GLY A 41 -7.80 -15.90 8.02
C GLY A 41 -8.59 -16.61 9.12
N ARG A 42 -7.97 -16.75 10.32
CA ARG A 42 -8.57 -17.43 11.49
C ARG A 42 -9.84 -16.73 12.01
N TYR A 43 -9.99 -15.44 11.76
CA TYR A 43 -11.14 -14.64 12.22
C TYR A 43 -12.21 -14.47 11.13
N ASN A 44 -12.10 -15.22 10.03
CA ASN A 44 -13.11 -15.19 8.98
C ASN A 44 -14.36 -15.97 9.40
N ILE A 45 -15.35 -15.25 9.91
CA ILE A 45 -16.64 -15.82 10.36
C ILE A 45 -17.61 -15.98 9.18
N ASN A 46 -17.53 -15.08 8.18
CA ASN A 46 -18.43 -15.04 7.04
C ASN A 46 -17.64 -15.21 5.74
N ASN A 47 -17.85 -16.34 5.06
CA ASN A 47 -17.15 -16.63 3.83
C ASN A 47 -17.51 -15.58 2.76
N SER A 48 -16.55 -14.75 2.36
CA SER A 48 -16.75 -13.64 1.42
C SER A 48 -17.08 -14.07 -0.01
N GLY A 49 -17.01 -15.37 -0.30
CA GLY A 49 -17.23 -15.95 -1.63
C GLY A 49 -16.06 -15.73 -2.60
N ILE A 50 -15.05 -14.95 -2.22
CA ILE A 50 -13.87 -14.67 -3.05
C ILE A 50 -12.75 -15.65 -2.67
N PRO A 51 -12.12 -16.35 -3.64
CA PRO A 51 -10.97 -17.18 -3.36
C PRO A 51 -9.84 -16.37 -2.71
N ALA A 52 -9.34 -16.82 -1.56
CA ALA A 52 -8.34 -16.09 -0.79
C ALA A 52 -7.10 -15.71 -1.61
N ARG A 53 -6.63 -16.61 -2.50
CA ARG A 53 -5.49 -16.34 -3.40
C ARG A 53 -5.74 -15.16 -4.33
N LEU A 54 -6.96 -15.05 -4.86
CA LEU A 54 -7.34 -13.96 -5.76
C LEU A 54 -7.46 -12.64 -4.98
N ALA A 55 -8.07 -12.67 -3.80
CA ALA A 55 -8.14 -11.50 -2.91
C ALA A 55 -6.75 -10.95 -2.60
N TRP A 56 -5.84 -11.78 -2.07
CA TRP A 56 -4.46 -11.38 -1.76
C TRP A 56 -3.72 -10.86 -2.99
N PHE A 57 -3.79 -11.56 -4.12
CA PHE A 57 -3.16 -11.11 -5.36
C PHE A 57 -3.67 -9.71 -5.77
N THR A 58 -4.98 -9.50 -5.80
CA THR A 58 -5.56 -8.21 -6.21
C THR A 58 -5.29 -7.08 -5.22
N GLN A 59 -5.19 -7.39 -3.92
CA GLN A 59 -4.91 -6.40 -2.87
C GLN A 59 -3.45 -5.91 -2.94
N GLU A 60 -2.50 -6.80 -3.20
CA GLU A 60 -1.07 -6.46 -3.23
C GLU A 60 -0.58 -5.97 -4.60
N LEU A 61 -1.27 -6.31 -5.68
CA LEU A 61 -0.90 -5.92 -7.05
C LEU A 61 -0.62 -4.42 -7.27
N PRO A 62 -1.39 -3.47 -6.68
CA PRO A 62 -1.10 -2.04 -6.82
C PRO A 62 0.28 -1.63 -6.28
N CYS A 63 0.78 -2.33 -5.24
CA CYS A 63 2.11 -2.08 -4.67
C CYS A 63 3.24 -2.45 -5.65
N VAL A 64 2.97 -3.27 -6.66
CA VAL A 64 3.93 -3.56 -7.74
C VAL A 64 3.71 -2.65 -8.94
N ILE A 65 2.46 -2.52 -9.39
CA ILE A 65 2.12 -1.77 -10.60
C ILE A 65 2.49 -0.29 -10.47
N ILE A 66 2.16 0.34 -9.33
CA ILE A 66 2.35 1.78 -9.15
C ILE A 66 3.85 2.15 -9.14
N PRO A 67 4.73 1.50 -8.36
CA PRO A 67 6.16 1.82 -8.41
C PRO A 67 6.80 1.50 -9.76
N CYS A 68 6.42 0.40 -10.42
CA CYS A 68 6.90 0.10 -11.78
C CYS A 68 6.49 1.18 -12.79
N TYR A 69 5.24 1.66 -12.71
CA TYR A 69 4.78 2.80 -13.51
C TYR A 69 5.65 4.04 -13.23
N LEU A 70 5.92 4.37 -11.96
CA LEU A 70 6.73 5.53 -11.60
C LEU A 70 8.18 5.41 -12.08
N LEU A 71 8.78 4.23 -11.95
CA LEU A 71 10.11 3.96 -12.50
C LEU A 71 10.11 4.19 -14.01
N TYR A 72 9.16 3.61 -14.75
CA TYR A 72 9.11 3.76 -16.21
C TYR A 72 9.09 5.23 -16.67
N TYR A 73 8.30 6.08 -16.02
CA TYR A 73 8.18 7.49 -16.42
C TYR A 73 9.27 8.42 -15.87
N HIS A 74 9.94 8.05 -14.78
CA HIS A 74 10.89 8.93 -14.08
C HIS A 74 12.32 8.37 -13.99
N TRP A 75 12.63 7.25 -14.64
CA TRP A 75 13.92 6.55 -14.51
C TRP A 75 15.12 7.46 -14.76
N SER A 76 15.05 8.33 -15.77
CA SER A 76 16.15 9.22 -16.17
C SER A 76 16.45 10.31 -15.14
N SER A 77 15.50 10.60 -14.26
CA SER A 77 15.61 11.63 -13.21
C SER A 77 15.87 11.05 -11.82
N LEU A 78 15.95 9.72 -11.71
CA LEU A 78 16.02 9.01 -10.44
C LEU A 78 17.49 8.87 -9.99
N SER A 79 17.78 9.21 -8.74
CA SER A 79 19.09 8.92 -8.17
C SER A 79 19.26 7.42 -7.90
N ILE A 80 20.50 6.93 -7.92
CA ILE A 80 20.82 5.52 -7.67
C ILE A 80 20.27 5.03 -6.31
N THR A 81 20.33 5.87 -5.28
CA THR A 81 19.79 5.54 -3.94
C THR A 81 18.28 5.31 -4.00
N LYS A 82 17.53 6.19 -4.67
CA LYS A 82 16.08 6.05 -4.84
C LYS A 82 15.73 4.80 -5.66
N PHE A 83 16.53 4.50 -6.69
CA PHE A 83 16.37 3.28 -7.49
C PHE A 83 16.50 2.02 -6.63
N ILE A 84 17.54 1.94 -5.81
CA ILE A 84 17.78 0.80 -4.92
C ILE A 84 16.65 0.64 -3.90
N ILE A 85 16.17 1.74 -3.29
CA ILE A 85 15.07 1.71 -2.31
C ILE A 85 13.79 1.17 -2.95
N VAL A 86 13.42 1.67 -4.14
CA VAL A 86 12.25 1.17 -4.86
C VAL A 86 12.45 -0.28 -5.32
N GLY A 87 13.67 -0.67 -5.68
CA GLY A 87 14.03 -2.05 -6.00
C GLY A 87 13.77 -3.01 -4.83
N PHE A 88 14.23 -2.68 -3.63
CA PHE A 88 13.95 -3.49 -2.44
C PHE A 88 12.45 -3.54 -2.12
N PHE A 89 11.75 -2.43 -2.28
CA PHE A 89 10.29 -2.39 -2.13
C PHE A 89 9.61 -3.37 -3.11
N LEU A 90 9.99 -3.35 -4.39
CA LEU A 90 9.42 -4.27 -5.37
C LEU A 90 9.75 -5.73 -5.05
N ILE A 91 11.00 -6.05 -4.67
CA ILE A 91 11.39 -7.41 -4.27
C ILE A 91 10.52 -7.93 -3.13
N HIS A 92 10.21 -7.08 -2.14
CA HIS A 92 9.35 -7.44 -1.02
C HIS A 92 7.93 -7.83 -1.47
N TYR A 93 7.34 -7.09 -2.41
CA TYR A 93 5.96 -7.36 -2.89
C TYR A 93 5.86 -8.47 -3.96
N PHE A 94 6.98 -8.91 -4.52
CA PHE A 94 7.03 -10.04 -5.45
C PHE A 94 7.19 -11.40 -4.74
N GLN A 95 7.59 -11.39 -3.46
CA GLN A 95 7.76 -12.58 -2.61
C GLN A 95 6.43 -13.03 -2.00
#